data_AF-A0A7L4RI19-F1
#
_entry.id   AF-A0A7L4RI19-F1
#
_cell.length_a   1.000
_cell.length_b   1.000
_cell.length_c   1.000
_cell.angle_alpha   90.00
_cell.angle_beta   90.00
_cell.angle_gamma   90.00
#
_symmetry.space_group_name_H-M   'P 1'
#
loop_
_entity.id
_entity.type
_entity.pdbx_description
1 polymer ?
#
loop_
_entity_poly.entity_id
_entity_poly.type
_entity_poly.pdbx_seq_one_letter_code
_entity_poly.pdbx_strand_id
1 'polypeptide(L)'
;MFDKNASSRKGQAAMEYLMTYGWAILVIVIVLAILAFYLPTLIKTPESCLFSQPGFSCDVKKPVIVSESGTNEVYVIMRLDNQQAQGIIVKGIICTTAAAAEIDKSKAYAITGLPPVPSGGNVEFTSTLLGQKVYCIDDKTPANRVVAVPNADFRGTIGILYSYVNEVEGAPDRLATATLTGTVLAP
;
A
#
# COMPACT_ATOMS: atom_id res chain seq x y z
N MET A 1 -33.69 72.57 -11.03
CA MET A 1 -32.86 71.87 -12.03
C MET A 1 -31.70 71.21 -11.28
N PHE A 2 -31.78 69.87 -11.23
CA PHE A 2 -30.78 68.86 -10.83
C PHE A 2 -30.45 68.61 -9.35
N ASP A 3 -31.06 67.54 -8.84
CA ASP A 3 -30.68 66.70 -7.69
C ASP A 3 -29.28 66.09 -7.84
N LYS A 4 -28.50 66.11 -6.75
CA LYS A 4 -27.15 65.54 -6.68
C LYS A 4 -27.19 64.24 -5.87
N ASN A 5 -27.20 63.10 -6.59
CA ASN A 5 -27.28 61.74 -6.04
C ASN A 5 -26.12 61.40 -5.09
N ALA A 6 -26.47 60.85 -3.92
CA ALA A 6 -25.55 60.31 -2.92
C ALA A 6 -25.35 58.79 -3.13
N SER A 7 -24.29 58.36 -3.81
CA SER A 7 -23.98 56.91 -3.94
C SER A 7 -22.49 56.53 -3.99
N SER A 8 -21.55 57.36 -3.49
CA SER A 8 -20.12 57.05 -3.60
C SER A 8 -19.46 56.39 -2.37
N ARG A 9 -20.16 56.18 -1.25
CA ARG A 9 -19.51 55.78 0.03
C ARG A 9 -19.48 54.27 0.34
N LYS A 10 -20.23 53.42 -0.38
CA LYS A 10 -20.35 51.98 -0.03
C LYS A 10 -19.24 51.10 -0.63
N GLY A 11 -18.68 51.46 -1.78
CA GLY A 11 -17.58 50.70 -2.42
C GLY A 11 -16.19 50.96 -1.82
N GLN A 12 -16.01 52.11 -1.16
CA GLN A 12 -14.71 52.53 -0.62
C GLN A 12 -14.34 51.74 0.64
N ALA A 13 -15.32 51.38 1.48
CA ALA A 13 -15.10 50.51 2.63
C ALA A 13 -14.75 49.07 2.19
N ALA A 14 -15.48 48.50 1.21
CA ALA A 14 -15.23 47.14 0.74
C ALA A 14 -13.83 46.94 0.12
N MET A 15 -13.28 47.97 -0.52
CA MET A 15 -11.92 47.95 -1.09
C MET A 15 -10.82 47.92 -0.02
N GLU A 16 -11.05 48.53 1.14
CA GLU A 16 -10.07 48.53 2.24
C GLU A 16 -10.04 47.16 2.95
N TYR A 17 -11.21 46.54 3.15
CA TYR A 17 -11.31 45.17 3.67
C TYR A 17 -10.69 44.14 2.72
N LEU A 18 -10.83 44.27 1.40
CA LEU A 18 -10.23 43.29 0.47
C LEU A 18 -8.69 43.37 0.45
N MET A 19 -8.12 44.56 0.69
CA MET A 19 -6.67 44.77 0.64
C MET A 19 -5.92 44.22 1.86
N THR A 20 -6.47 44.39 3.08
CA THR A 20 -5.81 43.92 4.32
C THR A 20 -5.99 42.41 4.53
N TYR A 21 -7.19 41.89 4.21
CA TYR A 21 -7.45 40.45 4.26
C TYR A 21 -6.84 39.70 3.08
N GLY A 22 -6.57 40.37 1.95
CA GLY A 22 -5.89 39.78 0.80
C GLY A 22 -4.48 39.28 1.14
N TRP A 23 -3.73 40.05 1.94
CA TRP A 23 -2.43 39.62 2.46
C TRP A 23 -2.55 38.47 3.45
N ALA A 24 -3.55 38.49 4.33
CA ALA A 24 -3.79 37.40 5.27
C ALA A 24 -4.12 36.08 4.56
N ILE A 25 -4.99 36.14 3.54
CA ILE A 25 -5.34 34.96 2.73
C ILE A 25 -4.12 34.45 1.95
N LEU A 26 -3.33 35.35 1.36
CA LEU A 26 -2.10 34.97 0.64
C LEU A 26 -1.12 34.23 1.55
N VAL A 27 -0.88 34.74 2.76
CA VAL A 27 0.01 34.09 3.74
C VAL A 27 -0.51 32.71 4.12
N ILE A 28 -1.83 32.56 4.37
CA ILE A 28 -2.44 31.27 4.69
C ILE A 28 -2.24 30.27 3.55
N VAL A 29 -2.47 30.67 2.30
CA VAL A 29 -2.28 29.80 1.13
C VAL A 29 -0.82 29.36 1.00
N ILE A 30 0.14 30.25 1.23
CA ILE A 30 1.57 29.89 1.21
C ILE A 30 1.89 28.86 2.29
N VAL A 31 1.42 29.07 3.53
CA VAL A 31 1.66 28.12 4.63
C VAL A 31 1.03 26.75 4.32
N LEU A 32 -0.19 26.73 3.76
CA LEU A 32 -0.84 25.49 3.34
C LEU A 32 -0.09 24.80 2.19
N ALA A 33 0.45 25.56 1.22
CA ALA A 33 1.24 25.01 0.13
C ALA A 33 2.55 24.38 0.64
N ILE A 34 3.24 25.08 1.55
CA ILE A 34 4.45 24.55 2.20
C ILE A 34 4.10 23.29 3.00
N LEU A 35 3.06 23.34 3.82
CA LEU A 35 2.66 22.20 4.62
C LEU A 35 2.27 21.02 3.73
N ALA A 36 1.48 21.21 2.69
CA ALA A 36 1.11 20.15 1.75
C ALA A 36 2.33 19.52 1.05
N PHE A 37 3.38 20.31 0.79
CA PHE A 37 4.60 19.82 0.15
C PHE A 37 5.53 19.07 1.12
N TYR A 38 5.68 19.55 2.36
CA TYR A 38 6.61 18.97 3.34
C TYR A 38 5.98 17.93 4.28
N LEU A 39 4.66 17.93 4.45
CA LEU A 39 3.99 16.99 5.35
C LEU A 39 4.21 15.50 4.96
N PRO A 40 4.19 15.11 3.67
CA PRO A 40 4.49 13.73 3.27
C PRO A 40 5.93 13.31 3.56
N THR A 41 6.89 14.24 3.51
CA THR A 41 8.30 13.94 3.79
C THR A 41 8.58 13.81 5.29
N LEU A 42 7.77 14.47 6.13
CA LEU A 42 7.85 14.39 7.58
C LEU A 42 7.13 13.17 8.17
N ILE A 43 6.04 12.72 7.54
CA ILE A 43 5.23 11.59 8.00
C ILE A 43 5.53 10.38 7.12
N LYS A 44 6.50 9.57 7.53
CA LYS A 44 6.78 8.29 6.88
C LYS A 44 5.58 7.36 7.00
N THR A 45 5.31 6.60 5.93
CA THR A 45 4.22 5.62 5.95
C THR A 45 4.53 4.55 7.00
N PRO A 46 3.62 4.29 7.97
CA PRO A 46 3.85 3.25 8.95
C PRO A 46 3.92 1.89 8.25
N GLU A 47 4.87 1.07 8.71
CA GLU A 47 4.94 -0.33 8.30
C GLU A 47 3.73 -1.07 8.86
N SER A 48 2.86 -1.51 7.96
CA SER A 48 1.64 -2.23 8.31
C SER A 48 1.33 -3.32 7.29
N CYS A 49 0.80 -4.43 7.78
CA CYS A 49 0.30 -5.53 6.97
C CYS A 49 -0.99 -6.05 7.59
N LEU A 50 -2.11 -5.83 6.90
CA LEU A 50 -3.43 -6.10 7.43
C LEU A 50 -4.23 -6.90 6.43
N PHE A 51 -4.61 -8.13 6.82
CA PHE A 51 -5.52 -8.95 6.02
C PHE A 51 -6.93 -8.37 6.05
N SER A 52 -7.58 -8.36 4.89
CA SER A 52 -8.97 -7.93 4.72
C SER A 52 -9.96 -8.96 5.29
N GLN A 53 -9.50 -10.20 5.50
CA GLN A 53 -10.28 -11.34 5.94
C GLN A 53 -9.67 -11.89 7.24
N PRO A 54 -10.50 -12.36 8.19
CA PRO A 54 -10.00 -13.00 9.40
C PRO A 54 -9.35 -14.35 9.10
N GLY A 55 -8.43 -14.76 9.98
CA GLY A 55 -7.80 -16.08 9.98
C GLY A 55 -6.43 -16.13 9.29
N PHE A 56 -5.92 -15.00 8.80
CA PHE A 56 -4.49 -14.84 8.50
C PHE A 56 -3.95 -13.59 9.21
N SER A 57 -2.68 -13.63 9.58
CA SER A 57 -1.97 -12.47 10.10
C SER A 57 -0.57 -12.39 9.49
N CYS A 58 -0.06 -11.17 9.39
CA CYS A 58 1.31 -10.84 8.99
C CYS A 58 1.90 -9.75 9.90
N ASP A 59 1.27 -9.48 11.04
CA ASP A 59 1.68 -8.41 11.97
C ASP A 59 2.57 -8.93 13.10
N VAL A 60 2.64 -10.26 13.30
CA VAL A 60 3.52 -10.88 14.31
C VAL A 60 5.00 -10.57 14.01
N LYS A 61 5.36 -10.60 12.73
CA LYS A 61 6.65 -10.16 12.22
C LYS A 61 6.38 -9.23 11.04
N LYS A 62 6.60 -7.93 11.25
CA LYS A 62 6.35 -6.91 10.23
C LYS A 62 7.06 -7.27 8.93
N PRO A 63 6.38 -7.18 7.78
CA PRO A 63 7.01 -7.44 6.50
C PRO A 63 8.04 -6.36 6.18
N VAL A 64 9.07 -6.78 5.47
CA VAL A 64 10.15 -5.91 5.00
C VAL A 64 10.01 -5.74 3.50
N ILE A 65 9.99 -4.48 3.07
CA ILE A 65 9.90 -4.10 1.66
C ILE A 65 11.30 -3.68 1.25
N VAL A 66 11.85 -4.30 0.21
CA VAL A 66 13.25 -4.13 -0.17
C VAL A 66 13.36 -3.77 -1.64
N SER A 67 14.28 -2.86 -1.96
CA SER A 67 14.66 -2.53 -3.34
C SER A 67 15.84 -3.39 -3.78
N GLU A 68 15.74 -4.04 -4.93
CA GLU A 68 16.83 -4.85 -5.48
C GLU A 68 18.01 -3.99 -5.93
N SER A 69 19.23 -4.40 -5.58
CA SER A 69 20.45 -3.72 -6.02
C SER A 69 20.56 -3.74 -7.55
N GLY A 70 20.70 -2.56 -8.17
CA GLY A 70 20.94 -2.40 -9.60
C GLY A 70 19.69 -2.23 -10.47
N THR A 71 18.55 -2.83 -10.10
CA THR A 71 17.28 -2.68 -10.83
C THR A 71 16.26 -1.80 -10.10
N ASN A 72 16.43 -1.59 -8.79
CA ASN A 72 15.49 -0.93 -7.90
C ASN A 72 14.09 -1.59 -7.87
N GLU A 73 13.99 -2.84 -8.30
CA GLU A 73 12.74 -3.59 -8.28
C GLU A 73 12.36 -3.95 -6.85
N VAL A 74 11.11 -3.70 -6.49
CA VAL A 74 10.61 -3.91 -5.14
C VAL A 74 10.25 -5.38 -4.94
N TYR A 75 10.77 -5.99 -3.88
CA TYR A 75 10.35 -7.30 -3.41
C TYR A 75 10.04 -7.27 -1.92
N VAL A 76 9.25 -8.25 -1.48
CA VAL A 76 8.79 -8.33 -0.09
C VAL A 76 9.31 -9.58 0.60
N ILE A 77 9.69 -9.42 1.87
CA ILE A 77 9.99 -10.50 2.79
C ILE A 77 8.94 -10.43 3.88
N MET A 78 8.21 -11.53 4.10
CA MET A 78 7.12 -11.51 5.07
C MET A 78 6.94 -12.87 5.75
N ARG A 79 6.26 -12.84 6.89
CA ARG A 79 5.74 -14.03 7.55
C ARG A 79 4.22 -14.06 7.39
N LEU A 80 3.69 -15.24 7.13
CA LEU A 80 2.26 -15.54 7.14
C LEU A 80 1.97 -16.45 8.32
N ASP A 81 1.10 -16.00 9.21
CA ASP A 81 0.57 -16.75 10.33
C ASP A 81 -0.84 -17.26 9.99
N ASN A 82 -1.01 -18.58 10.06
CA ASN A 82 -2.30 -19.22 9.85
C ASN A 82 -3.09 -19.22 11.16
N GLN A 83 -4.12 -18.38 11.23
CA GLN A 83 -5.06 -18.33 12.35
C GLN A 83 -6.41 -19.00 12.02
N GLN A 84 -6.50 -19.70 10.88
CA GLN A 84 -7.66 -20.52 10.55
C GLN A 84 -7.75 -21.71 11.51
N ALA A 85 -8.94 -22.27 11.67
CA ALA A 85 -9.17 -23.47 12.49
C ALA A 85 -8.57 -24.76 11.89
N GLN A 86 -8.06 -24.71 10.66
CA GLN A 86 -7.53 -25.86 9.92
C GLN A 86 -6.18 -25.53 9.28
N GLY A 87 -5.41 -26.58 8.97
CA GLY A 87 -4.19 -26.44 8.19
C GLY A 87 -4.50 -26.00 6.75
N ILE A 88 -3.59 -25.19 6.19
CA ILE A 88 -3.67 -24.73 4.80
C ILE A 88 -2.47 -25.20 4.00
N ILE A 89 -2.65 -25.32 2.69
CA ILE A 89 -1.60 -25.52 1.71
C ILE A 89 -1.48 -24.20 0.94
N VAL A 90 -0.34 -23.52 1.04
CA VAL A 90 -0.08 -22.31 0.26
C VAL A 90 0.33 -22.72 -1.15
N LYS A 91 -0.43 -22.27 -2.14
CA LYS A 91 -0.21 -22.56 -3.56
C LYS A 91 0.45 -21.41 -4.31
N GLY A 92 0.31 -20.19 -3.80
CA GLY A 92 0.98 -19.06 -4.42
C GLY A 92 0.88 -17.78 -3.60
N ILE A 93 1.72 -16.81 -4.00
CA ILE A 93 1.78 -15.48 -3.40
C ILE A 93 1.90 -14.44 -4.51
N ILE A 94 1.27 -13.29 -4.33
CA ILE A 94 1.40 -12.14 -5.23
C ILE A 94 1.58 -10.88 -4.40
N CYS A 95 2.51 -10.01 -4.82
CA CYS A 95 2.54 -8.62 -4.39
C CYS A 95 2.19 -7.74 -5.59
N THR A 96 1.29 -6.78 -5.42
CA THR A 96 0.89 -5.89 -6.51
C THR A 96 0.47 -4.51 -6.00
N THR A 97 0.53 -3.48 -6.83
CA THR A 97 -0.09 -2.18 -6.55
C THR A 97 -1.60 -2.17 -6.78
N ALA A 98 -2.16 -3.24 -7.35
CA ALA A 98 -3.59 -3.36 -7.64
C ALA A 98 -4.42 -3.35 -6.35
N ALA A 99 -5.66 -2.89 -6.47
CA ALA A 99 -6.64 -3.03 -5.39
C ALA A 99 -6.92 -4.52 -5.11
N ALA A 100 -7.26 -4.86 -3.87
CA ALA A 100 -7.51 -6.24 -3.45
C ALA A 100 -8.60 -6.97 -4.28
N ALA A 101 -9.57 -6.22 -4.81
CA ALA A 101 -10.64 -6.78 -5.65
C ALA A 101 -10.20 -7.08 -7.09
N GLU A 102 -9.07 -6.52 -7.53
CA GLU A 102 -8.57 -6.59 -8.91
C GLU A 102 -7.37 -7.53 -9.05
N ILE A 103 -7.04 -8.28 -8.00
CA ILE A 103 -5.92 -9.22 -8.02
C ILE A 103 -6.18 -10.32 -9.06
N ASP A 104 -5.28 -10.38 -10.03
CA ASP A 104 -5.21 -11.45 -11.01
C ASP A 104 -4.41 -12.63 -10.45
N LYS A 105 -5.12 -13.69 -10.04
CA LYS A 105 -4.55 -14.92 -9.47
C LYS A 105 -3.53 -15.60 -10.37
N SER A 106 -3.63 -15.42 -11.70
CA SER A 106 -2.70 -16.05 -12.66
C SER A 106 -1.29 -15.49 -12.59
N LYS A 107 -1.12 -14.30 -12.01
CA LYS A 107 0.17 -13.62 -11.86
C LYS A 107 0.88 -13.95 -10.54
N ALA A 108 0.28 -14.79 -9.72
CA ALA A 108 0.90 -15.20 -8.47
C ALA A 108 2.12 -16.08 -8.72
N TYR A 109 3.15 -15.86 -7.93
CA TYR A 109 4.29 -16.77 -7.82
C TYR A 109 3.79 -18.11 -7.29
N ALA A 110 3.84 -19.13 -8.13
CA ALA A 110 3.48 -20.49 -7.74
C ALA A 110 4.47 -21.00 -6.69
N ILE A 111 3.94 -21.53 -5.60
CA ILE A 111 4.72 -22.13 -4.52
C ILE A 111 4.52 -23.63 -4.60
N THR A 112 5.63 -24.36 -4.73
CA THR A 112 5.65 -25.82 -4.75
C THR A 112 6.58 -26.34 -3.66
N GLY A 113 6.26 -27.51 -3.10
CA GLY A 113 7.10 -28.16 -2.09
C GLY A 113 7.03 -27.55 -0.68
N LEU A 114 6.21 -26.53 -0.45
CA LEU A 114 5.97 -26.03 0.90
C LEU A 114 5.11 -27.04 1.70
N PRO A 115 5.54 -27.45 2.92
CA PRO A 115 4.70 -28.28 3.78
C PRO A 115 3.43 -27.53 4.18
N PRO A 116 2.33 -28.25 4.47
CA PRO A 116 1.12 -27.61 4.96
C PRO A 116 1.38 -26.79 6.24
N VAL A 117 0.81 -25.59 6.30
CA VAL A 117 0.88 -24.73 7.47
C VAL A 117 -0.27 -25.11 8.40
N PRO A 118 -0.02 -25.73 9.56
CA PRO A 118 -1.08 -26.14 10.48
C PRO A 118 -1.83 -24.93 11.04
N SER A 119 -2.99 -25.18 11.68
CA SER A 119 -3.68 -24.14 12.45
C SER A 119 -2.77 -23.60 13.56
N GLY A 120 -2.66 -22.27 13.69
CA GLY A 120 -1.71 -21.61 14.58
C GLY A 120 -0.25 -21.63 14.11
N GLY A 121 0.03 -22.32 12.98
CA GLY A 121 1.35 -22.39 12.37
C GLY A 121 1.70 -21.13 11.57
N ASN A 122 2.92 -21.09 11.06
CA ASN A 122 3.40 -20.00 10.21
C ASN A 122 4.33 -20.48 9.10
N VAL A 123 4.51 -19.63 8.11
CA VAL A 123 5.52 -19.78 7.06
C VAL A 123 6.18 -18.42 6.82
N GLU A 124 7.50 -18.42 6.60
CA GLU A 124 8.22 -17.23 6.17
C GLU A 124 8.51 -17.29 4.67
N PHE A 125 8.13 -16.25 3.95
CA PHE A 125 8.48 -16.03 2.56
C PHE A 125 9.78 -15.21 2.52
N THR A 126 10.89 -15.95 2.54
CA THR A 126 12.23 -15.40 2.37
C THR A 126 12.82 -15.88 1.05
N SER A 127 13.82 -15.16 0.54
CA SER A 127 14.57 -15.56 -0.67
C SER A 127 15.24 -16.94 -0.53
N THR A 128 15.42 -17.43 0.69
CA THR A 128 16.17 -18.66 1.02
C THR A 128 15.31 -19.91 1.09
N LEU A 129 14.02 -19.80 1.45
CA LEU A 129 13.16 -20.98 1.66
C LEU A 129 12.54 -21.52 0.37
N LEU A 130 12.40 -20.67 -0.66
CA LEU A 130 11.84 -21.05 -1.96
C LEU A 130 12.77 -20.69 -3.13
N GLY A 131 13.96 -20.15 -2.86
CA GLY A 131 14.87 -19.64 -3.89
C GLY A 131 14.29 -18.50 -4.74
N GLN A 132 13.13 -17.95 -4.37
CA GLN A 132 12.37 -16.99 -5.16
C GLN A 132 12.05 -15.75 -4.32
N LYS A 133 12.44 -14.57 -4.83
CA LYS A 133 12.00 -13.28 -4.30
C LYS A 133 10.60 -12.98 -4.81
N VAL A 134 9.72 -12.52 -3.93
CA VAL A 134 8.36 -12.10 -4.29
C VAL A 134 8.41 -10.64 -4.71
N TYR A 135 8.59 -10.38 -6.00
CA TYR A 135 8.56 -9.01 -6.53
C TYR A 135 7.14 -8.48 -6.60
N CYS A 136 6.98 -7.18 -6.38
CA CYS A 136 5.71 -6.51 -6.53
C CYS A 136 5.47 -6.13 -7.99
N ILE A 137 4.27 -6.39 -8.49
CA ILE A 137 3.87 -6.17 -9.89
C ILE A 137 3.01 -4.91 -9.99
N ASP A 138 3.27 -4.05 -10.97
CA ASP A 138 2.48 -2.85 -11.23
C ASP A 138 1.12 -3.21 -11.86
N ASP A 139 0.02 -2.72 -11.28
CA ASP A 139 -1.35 -2.91 -11.76
C ASP A 139 -1.60 -2.27 -13.13
N LYS A 140 -0.95 -1.13 -13.39
CA LYS A 140 -1.08 -0.40 -14.66
C LYS A 140 -0.28 -1.04 -15.77
N THR A 141 0.82 -1.68 -15.41
CA THR A 141 1.67 -2.42 -16.35
C THR A 141 2.00 -3.81 -15.79
N PRO A 142 1.09 -4.78 -15.89
CA PRO A 142 1.21 -6.07 -15.19
C PRO A 142 2.36 -6.97 -15.61
N ALA A 143 3.06 -6.62 -16.69
CA ALA A 143 4.30 -7.26 -17.12
C ALA A 143 5.55 -6.68 -16.42
N ASN A 144 5.41 -5.54 -15.75
CA ASN A 144 6.48 -4.80 -15.11
C ASN A 144 6.45 -4.97 -13.60
N ARG A 145 7.65 -4.99 -13.02
CA ARG A 145 7.85 -4.92 -11.58
C ARG A 145 7.75 -3.47 -11.13
N VAL A 146 7.27 -3.29 -9.91
CA VAL A 146 7.31 -1.99 -9.24
C VAL A 146 8.77 -1.63 -8.99
N VAL A 147 9.16 -0.43 -9.40
CA VAL A 147 10.50 0.11 -9.20
C VAL A 147 10.41 1.26 -8.22
N ALA A 148 11.19 1.20 -7.14
CA ALA A 148 11.25 2.24 -6.13
C ALA A 148 12.65 2.36 -5.53
N VAL A 149 13.08 3.60 -5.31
CA VAL A 149 14.36 3.89 -4.65
C VAL A 149 14.27 3.62 -3.14
N PRO A 150 15.39 3.29 -2.47
CA PRO A 150 15.42 3.20 -1.02
C PRO A 150 14.89 4.48 -0.35
N ASN A 151 14.17 4.31 0.76
CA ASN A 151 13.41 5.32 1.50
C ASN A 151 12.13 5.84 0.81
N ALA A 152 11.77 5.35 -0.38
CA ALA A 152 10.45 5.65 -0.93
C ALA A 152 9.35 4.99 -0.10
N ASP A 153 8.19 5.63 -0.04
CA ASP A 153 6.98 5.00 0.50
C ASP A 153 6.43 4.00 -0.51
N PHE A 154 6.03 2.83 -0.02
CA PHE A 154 5.35 1.79 -0.80
C PHE A 154 3.97 1.51 -0.22
N ARG A 155 3.00 1.38 -1.11
CA ARG A 155 1.67 0.88 -0.81
C ARG A 155 1.23 -0.10 -1.89
N GLY A 156 0.77 -1.26 -1.45
CA GLY A 156 0.27 -2.29 -2.33
C GLY A 156 -0.62 -3.28 -1.60
N THR A 157 -0.92 -4.37 -2.30
CA THR A 157 -1.72 -5.48 -1.81
C THR A 157 -0.93 -6.76 -2.00
N ILE A 158 -0.92 -7.59 -0.96
CA ILE A 158 -0.45 -8.98 -1.01
C ILE A 158 -1.66 -9.89 -1.18
N GLY A 159 -1.56 -10.87 -2.06
CA GLY A 159 -2.51 -11.97 -2.18
C GLY A 159 -1.84 -13.31 -1.87
N ILE A 160 -2.49 -14.14 -1.07
CA ILE A 160 -2.09 -15.52 -0.77
C ILE A 160 -3.11 -16.46 -1.37
N LEU A 161 -2.68 -17.32 -2.29
CA LEU A 161 -3.48 -18.40 -2.84
C LEU A 161 -3.29 -19.64 -1.98
N TYR A 162 -4.39 -20.21 -1.50
CA TYR A 162 -4.34 -21.38 -0.63
C TYR A 162 -5.55 -22.31 -0.83
N SER A 163 -5.39 -23.54 -0.35
CA SER A 163 -6.48 -24.50 -0.15
C SER A 163 -6.38 -25.10 1.26
N TYR A 164 -7.45 -25.68 1.78
CA TYR A 164 -7.37 -26.42 3.05
C TYR A 164 -6.72 -27.80 2.84
N VAL A 165 -6.08 -28.33 3.89
CA VAL A 165 -5.43 -29.65 3.83
C VAL A 165 -6.44 -30.78 3.59
N ASN A 166 -7.66 -30.64 4.12
CA ASN A 166 -8.73 -31.63 4.00
C ASN A 166 -9.69 -31.29 2.85
N GLU A 167 -9.32 -30.36 1.96
CA GLU A 167 -10.18 -29.97 0.85
C GLU A 167 -10.23 -31.07 -0.22
N VAL A 168 -11.40 -31.26 -0.82
CA VAL A 168 -11.58 -32.26 -1.88
C VAL A 168 -10.77 -31.88 -3.11
N GLU A 169 -10.25 -32.88 -3.82
CA GLU A 169 -9.52 -32.66 -5.06
C GLU A 169 -10.40 -31.93 -6.10
N GLY A 170 -9.84 -30.92 -6.76
CA GLY A 170 -10.55 -30.09 -7.73
C GLY A 170 -11.32 -28.90 -7.13
N ALA A 171 -11.30 -28.71 -5.81
CA ALA A 171 -11.84 -27.49 -5.21
C ALA A 171 -11.08 -26.23 -5.69
N PRO A 172 -11.78 -25.11 -5.90
CA PRO A 172 -11.17 -23.89 -6.38
C PRO A 172 -10.27 -23.24 -5.32
N ASP A 173 -9.14 -22.70 -5.75
CA ASP A 173 -8.21 -22.02 -4.86
C ASP A 173 -8.78 -20.72 -4.29
N ARG A 174 -8.57 -20.55 -2.99
CA ARG A 174 -9.00 -19.40 -2.21
C ARG A 174 -7.92 -18.32 -2.27
N LEU A 175 -8.35 -17.07 -2.15
CA LEU A 175 -7.45 -15.91 -2.12
C LEU A 175 -7.70 -15.10 -0.86
N ALA A 176 -6.69 -15.03 -0.01
CA ALA A 176 -6.65 -14.08 1.10
C ALA A 176 -5.83 -12.87 0.67
N THR A 177 -6.31 -11.67 1.00
CA THR A 177 -5.65 -10.42 0.60
C THR A 177 -5.30 -9.58 1.82
N ALA A 178 -4.13 -8.93 1.77
CA ALA A 178 -3.67 -8.02 2.79
C ALA A 178 -3.19 -6.70 2.16
N THR A 179 -3.51 -5.58 2.79
CA THR A 179 -2.90 -4.30 2.42
C THR A 179 -1.53 -4.21 3.06
N LEU A 180 -0.53 -3.86 2.26
CA LEU A 180 0.86 -3.68 2.66
C LEU A 180 1.24 -2.21 2.50
N THR A 181 1.74 -1.62 3.57
CA THR A 181 2.32 -0.27 3.56
C THR A 181 3.65 -0.26 4.29
N GLY A 182 4.59 0.57 3.85
CA GLY A 182 5.85 0.77 4.54
C GLY A 182 6.86 1.50 3.70
N THR A 183 8.06 1.68 4.24
CA THR A 183 9.17 2.28 3.51
C THR A 183 10.03 1.23 2.84
N VAL A 184 10.44 1.48 1.60
CA VAL A 184 11.34 0.61 0.86
C VAL A 184 12.74 0.72 1.44
N LEU A 185 13.30 -0.40 1.90
CA LEU A 185 14.65 -0.48 2.41
C LEU A 185 15.67 -0.71 1.30
N ALA A 186 16.92 -0.35 1.59
CA ALA A 186 18.05 -0.74 0.76
C ALA A 186 18.25 -2.27 0.80
N PRO A 187 18.84 -2.86 -0.26
CA PRO A 187 19.08 -4.31 -0.36
C PRO A 187 19.99 -4.87 0.73
#